data_AF-A0A702B7P4-F1
#
_entry.id   AF-A0A702B7P4-F1
#
_cell.length_a   1.000
_cell.length_b   1.000
_cell.length_c   1.000
_cell.angle_alpha   90.00
_cell.angle_beta   90.00
_cell.angle_gamma   90.00
#
_symmetry.space_group_name_H-M   'P 1'
#
loop_
_entity.id
_entity.type
_entity.pdbx_description
1 polymer ?
#
loop_
_entity_poly.entity_id
_entity_poly.type
_entity_poly.pdbx_seq_one_letter_code
_entity_poly.pdbx_strand_id
1 'polypeptide(L)'
;MSKKIVSQKRVDDLRQSAHVGATSFGHPMYARLDKLVFVSELGADGNEALFARLFALKSRSRLPYRVEYHKAAKGECGDLYQSVVKIRIRDKPKEHPTALMIYFKPTSKQYGGKRSITQRGAIRVELSPQHYTADELTQLLLWLGKKGRLGKYLYRALKEAWITRVDYALDIVDMRLSDFYISLARASTGEAYDSDNGMEGIRIGSPKSTLYVASYEKVDVSDLSDEERYQATLLELDFEQYREFLRLELRLSPEKGELPLERVNEMMNLPSRLVFYSKQLREDKRLDPALASLLDQGMSIPQAWREYTPSPVVHGEFVSTDKKQAKKRFNRLLARYEVELFDAEALWDKLPEVIEQLGMLGKPALWQLDIRKKWLSKS
;
A
#
# COMPACT_ATOMS: atom_id res chain seq x y z
N MET A 1 34.24 10.68 0.53
CA MET A 1 33.20 9.63 0.59
C MET A 1 32.22 9.87 -0.54
N SER A 2 31.69 8.84 -1.20
CA SER A 2 30.76 9.01 -2.32
C SER A 2 29.35 9.32 -1.80
N LYS A 3 28.74 10.41 -2.29
CA LYS A 3 27.33 10.71 -2.05
C LYS A 3 26.44 9.62 -2.65
N LYS A 4 25.27 9.39 -2.05
CA LYS A 4 24.24 8.53 -2.62
C LYS A 4 23.27 9.36 -3.46
N ILE A 5 23.03 8.97 -4.70
CA ILE A 5 22.05 9.61 -5.57
C ILE A 5 20.80 8.73 -5.58
N VAL A 6 19.66 9.29 -5.17
CA VAL A 6 18.38 8.57 -5.12
C VAL A 6 17.30 9.34 -5.85
N SER A 7 16.37 8.63 -6.47
CA SER A 7 15.17 9.25 -7.03
C SER A 7 14.21 9.63 -5.92
N GLN A 8 13.36 10.62 -6.17
CA GLN A 8 12.26 10.97 -5.26
C GLN A 8 11.37 9.77 -4.87
N LYS A 9 11.21 8.77 -5.74
CA LYS A 9 10.37 7.58 -5.47
C LYS A 9 10.97 6.65 -4.43
N ARG A 10 12.29 6.73 -4.25
CA ARG A 10 13.07 5.94 -3.29
C ARG A 10 13.29 6.65 -1.97
N VAL A 11 12.84 7.89 -1.88
CA VAL A 11 12.94 8.73 -0.70
C VAL A 11 11.64 8.67 0.08
N ASP A 12 11.76 8.53 1.39
CA ASP A 12 10.63 8.52 2.30
C ASP A 12 11.01 9.10 3.66
N ASP A 13 10.03 9.11 4.56
CA ASP A 13 10.18 9.60 5.92
C ASP A 13 9.32 8.75 6.83
N LEU A 14 9.99 8.14 7.80
CA LEU A 14 9.34 7.20 8.70
C LEU A 14 8.74 7.90 9.92
N ARG A 15 8.87 9.23 10.10
CA ARG A 15 8.36 9.98 11.28
C ARG A 15 6.87 9.78 11.54
N GLN A 16 6.07 9.61 10.50
CA GLN A 16 4.62 9.39 10.61
C GLN A 16 4.23 7.91 10.67
N SER A 17 5.20 7.00 10.76
CA SER A 17 4.98 5.55 10.80
C SER A 17 4.94 5.04 12.24
N ALA A 18 4.18 3.98 12.49
CA ALA A 18 4.07 3.39 13.82
C ALA A 18 5.24 2.42 14.01
N HIS A 19 5.92 2.47 15.14
CA HIS A 19 6.94 1.50 15.47
C HIS A 19 6.28 0.18 15.88
N VAL A 20 6.53 -0.89 15.14
CA VAL A 20 5.86 -2.19 15.30
C VAL A 20 6.77 -3.30 15.83
N GLY A 21 7.91 -2.92 16.41
CA GLY A 21 8.86 -3.85 17.01
C GLY A 21 10.16 -3.96 16.21
N ALA A 22 10.82 -5.11 16.31
CA ALA A 22 12.07 -5.39 15.60
C ALA A 22 12.06 -6.81 15.03
N THR A 23 12.89 -7.05 14.01
CA THR A 23 13.13 -8.40 13.49
C THR A 23 13.88 -9.26 14.51
N SER A 24 13.98 -10.57 14.25
CA SER A 24 14.81 -11.50 15.03
C SER A 24 16.31 -11.15 15.01
N PHE A 25 16.75 -10.27 14.11
CA PHE A 25 18.11 -9.74 14.04
C PHE A 25 18.27 -8.36 14.71
N GLY A 26 17.20 -7.83 15.33
CA GLY A 26 17.21 -6.54 16.02
C GLY A 26 17.00 -5.32 15.12
N HIS A 27 16.65 -5.52 13.85
CA HIS A 27 16.35 -4.40 12.94
C HIS A 27 15.00 -3.77 13.30
N PRO A 28 14.94 -2.45 13.57
CA PRO A 28 13.67 -1.77 13.86
C PRO A 28 12.68 -1.88 12.69
N MET A 29 11.41 -2.05 13.03
CA MET A 29 10.32 -2.16 12.08
C MET A 29 9.29 -1.05 12.28
N TYR A 30 8.84 -0.47 11.17
CA TYR A 30 7.81 0.56 11.15
C TYR A 30 6.68 0.17 10.20
N ALA A 31 5.46 0.57 10.51
CA ALA A 31 4.31 0.29 9.66
C ALA A 31 3.36 1.48 9.50
N ARG A 32 2.65 1.48 8.37
CA ARG A 32 1.65 2.49 8.03
C ARG A 32 0.76 2.04 6.87
N LEU A 33 -0.27 2.83 6.59
CA LEU A 33 -1.09 2.68 5.39
C LEU A 33 -0.64 3.65 4.29
N ASP A 34 -0.07 3.12 3.22
CA ASP A 34 0.42 3.89 2.06
C ASP A 34 -0.70 4.19 1.05
N LYS A 35 -1.79 3.43 1.07
CA LYS A 35 -2.96 3.70 0.23
C LYS A 35 -4.21 3.19 0.92
N LEU A 36 -5.26 3.99 0.89
CA LEU A 36 -6.60 3.56 1.26
C LEU A 36 -7.57 3.96 0.17
N VAL A 37 -8.31 2.97 -0.33
CA VAL A 37 -9.36 3.16 -1.31
C VAL A 37 -10.62 2.48 -0.85
N PHE A 38 -11.70 3.25 -0.78
CA PHE A 38 -13.03 2.73 -0.47
C PHE A 38 -14.05 3.32 -1.44
N VAL A 39 -15.21 2.68 -1.48
CA VAL A 39 -16.32 3.10 -2.32
C VAL A 39 -17.59 3.15 -1.48
N SER A 40 -18.60 3.89 -1.93
CA SER A 40 -19.86 4.04 -1.19
C SER A 40 -21.05 4.27 -2.11
N GLU A 41 -22.25 4.02 -1.60
CA GLU A 41 -23.53 4.05 -2.30
C GLU A 41 -24.62 4.49 -1.31
N LEU A 42 -25.41 5.52 -1.65
CA LEU A 42 -26.41 6.12 -0.75
C LEU A 42 -27.86 5.98 -1.24
N GLY A 43 -28.10 5.18 -2.29
CA GLY A 43 -29.34 5.16 -3.04
C GLY A 43 -29.45 6.35 -3.99
N ALA A 44 -30.38 6.27 -4.96
CA ALA A 44 -30.50 7.25 -6.05
C ALA A 44 -30.53 8.71 -5.57
N ASP A 45 -31.49 9.06 -4.70
CA ASP A 45 -31.65 10.41 -4.17
C ASP A 45 -30.45 10.86 -3.33
N GLY A 46 -29.89 9.93 -2.55
CA GLY A 46 -28.72 10.19 -1.70
C GLY A 46 -27.48 10.50 -2.52
N ASN A 47 -27.26 9.74 -3.60
CA ASN A 47 -26.17 9.93 -4.53
C ASN A 47 -26.33 11.22 -5.33
N GLU A 48 -27.52 11.51 -5.85
CA GLU A 48 -27.77 12.73 -6.61
C GLU A 48 -27.50 13.97 -5.74
N ALA A 49 -27.98 13.96 -4.50
CA ALA A 49 -27.70 15.03 -3.55
C ALA A 49 -26.19 15.14 -3.24
N LEU A 50 -25.49 14.02 -3.04
CA LEU A 50 -24.05 14.01 -2.83
C LEU A 50 -23.28 14.57 -4.04
N PHE A 51 -23.65 14.16 -5.25
CA PHE A 51 -23.04 14.65 -6.50
C PHE A 51 -23.24 16.15 -6.66
N ALA A 52 -24.44 16.66 -6.39
CA ALA A 52 -24.71 18.10 -6.41
C ALA A 52 -23.82 18.87 -5.41
N ARG A 53 -23.58 18.30 -4.21
CA ARG A 53 -22.66 18.89 -3.23
C ARG A 53 -21.21 18.84 -3.69
N LEU A 54 -20.76 17.74 -4.32
CA LEU A 54 -19.42 17.62 -4.88
C LEU A 54 -19.18 18.66 -5.98
N PHE A 55 -20.13 18.85 -6.90
CA PHE A 55 -20.06 19.91 -7.91
C PHE A 55 -20.01 21.32 -7.32
N ALA A 56 -20.71 21.53 -6.19
CA ALA A 56 -20.74 22.82 -5.51
C ALA A 56 -19.52 23.08 -4.62
N LEU A 57 -18.61 22.12 -4.43
CA LEU A 57 -17.37 22.35 -3.68
C LEU A 57 -16.49 23.32 -4.46
N LYS A 58 -16.24 24.49 -3.88
CA LYS A 58 -15.42 25.55 -4.49
C LYS A 58 -14.12 25.73 -3.73
N SER A 59 -13.04 25.88 -4.48
CA SER A 59 -11.79 26.46 -3.98
C SER A 59 -12.02 27.94 -3.65
N ARG A 60 -11.64 28.39 -2.45
CA ARG A 60 -11.65 29.81 -2.08
C ARG A 60 -10.27 30.16 -1.52
N SER A 61 -9.73 31.31 -1.90
CA SER A 61 -8.36 31.72 -1.54
C SER A 61 -8.06 31.68 -0.03
N ARG A 62 -9.06 32.02 0.80
CA ARG A 62 -8.96 32.03 2.27
C ARG A 62 -9.20 30.67 2.94
N LEU A 63 -9.49 29.61 2.19
CA LEU A 63 -9.71 28.27 2.76
C LEU A 63 -8.41 27.44 2.69
N PRO A 64 -8.16 26.56 3.69
CA PRO A 64 -6.93 25.77 3.77
C PRO A 64 -6.81 24.70 2.68
N TYR A 65 -7.84 24.50 1.86
CA TYR A 65 -7.85 23.49 0.80
C TYR A 65 -8.01 24.12 -0.59
N ARG A 66 -7.29 23.55 -1.55
CA ARG A 66 -7.49 23.78 -2.98
C ARG A 66 -8.35 22.64 -3.52
N VAL A 67 -9.43 22.99 -4.19
CA VAL A 67 -10.38 22.05 -4.81
C VAL A 67 -10.33 22.22 -6.31
N GLU A 68 -10.04 21.14 -7.01
CA GLU A 68 -10.05 21.05 -8.47
C GLU A 68 -11.15 20.06 -8.89
N TYR A 69 -11.89 20.43 -9.93
CA TYR A 69 -12.89 19.57 -10.56
C TYR A 69 -12.49 19.34 -12.01
N HIS A 70 -12.54 18.08 -12.45
CA HIS A 70 -12.35 17.74 -13.86
C HIS A 70 -13.13 16.47 -14.23
N LYS A 71 -13.28 16.23 -15.54
CA LYS A 71 -13.76 14.94 -16.04
C LYS A 71 -12.68 13.89 -15.78
N ALA A 72 -13.08 12.73 -15.27
CA ALA A 72 -12.12 11.67 -14.99
C ALA A 72 -11.51 11.15 -16.30
N ALA A 73 -10.18 11.09 -16.36
CA ALA A 73 -9.45 10.68 -17.56
C ALA A 73 -9.27 9.15 -17.64
N LYS A 74 -8.96 8.63 -18.83
CA LYS A 74 -8.70 7.18 -19.04
C LYS A 74 -7.53 6.66 -18.20
N GLY A 75 -6.50 7.49 -17.98
CA GLY A 75 -5.37 7.17 -17.09
C GLY A 75 -5.69 7.24 -15.59
N GLU A 76 -6.90 7.67 -15.25
CA GLU A 76 -7.46 7.65 -13.90
C GLU A 76 -8.57 6.57 -13.85
N CYS A 77 -9.73 6.91 -13.28
CA CYS A 77 -10.91 6.05 -13.27
C CYS A 77 -11.97 6.44 -14.33
N GLY A 78 -11.58 7.10 -15.43
CA GLY A 78 -12.51 7.65 -16.44
C GLY A 78 -13.35 6.61 -17.19
N ASP A 79 -12.90 5.35 -17.23
CA ASP A 79 -13.72 4.26 -17.75
C ASP A 79 -14.89 3.89 -16.83
N LEU A 80 -14.83 4.30 -15.56
CA LEU A 80 -15.77 3.91 -14.51
C LEU A 80 -16.59 5.08 -13.99
N TYR A 81 -15.96 6.24 -13.82
CA TYR A 81 -16.58 7.45 -13.33
C TYR A 81 -16.43 8.56 -14.34
N GLN A 82 -17.42 9.45 -14.41
CA GLN A 82 -17.40 10.57 -15.34
C GLN A 82 -16.62 11.77 -14.77
N SER A 83 -16.57 11.89 -13.45
CA SER A 83 -16.13 13.10 -12.77
C SER A 83 -15.24 12.79 -11.57
N VAL A 84 -14.38 13.75 -11.24
CA VAL A 84 -13.53 13.68 -10.04
C VAL A 84 -13.40 15.04 -9.36
N VAL A 85 -13.45 15.03 -8.03
CA VAL A 85 -13.02 16.14 -7.18
C VAL A 85 -11.65 15.79 -6.61
N LYS A 86 -10.67 16.67 -6.82
CA LYS A 86 -9.32 16.57 -6.31
C LYS A 86 -9.09 17.63 -5.24
N ILE A 87 -8.58 17.23 -4.07
CA ILE A 87 -8.38 18.11 -2.93
C ILE A 87 -6.93 18.07 -2.48
N ARG A 88 -6.32 19.24 -2.32
CA ARG A 88 -4.98 19.44 -1.77
C ARG A 88 -5.01 20.40 -0.59
N ILE A 89 -4.10 20.23 0.35
CA ILE A 89 -3.80 21.20 1.41
C ILE A 89 -3.03 22.37 0.77
N ARG A 90 -3.43 23.62 1.03
CA ARG A 90 -3.00 24.81 0.25
C ARG A 90 -1.56 25.21 0.51
N ASP A 91 -1.12 24.95 1.71
CA ASP A 91 0.13 25.27 2.40
C ASP A 91 1.23 24.23 2.12
N LYS A 92 0.88 23.10 1.48
CA LYS A 92 1.87 22.15 0.96
C LYS A 92 2.43 22.59 -0.40
N PRO A 93 3.67 22.19 -0.75
CA PRO A 93 4.24 22.37 -2.08
C PRO A 93 3.33 21.83 -3.20
N LYS A 94 3.45 22.36 -4.42
CA LYS A 94 2.59 21.97 -5.56
C LYS A 94 2.78 20.49 -5.94
N GLU A 95 4.01 20.01 -5.78
CA GLU A 95 4.49 18.66 -6.06
C GLU A 95 4.11 17.67 -4.95
N HIS A 96 3.70 18.18 -3.77
CA HIS A 96 3.23 17.35 -2.69
C HIS A 96 2.05 16.47 -3.16
N PRO A 97 1.99 15.20 -2.72
CA PRO A 97 0.89 14.30 -3.04
C PRO A 97 -0.49 14.91 -2.78
N THR A 98 -1.50 14.35 -3.45
CA THR A 98 -2.89 14.82 -3.31
C THR A 98 -3.53 14.22 -2.06
N ALA A 99 -4.24 15.04 -1.28
CA ALA A 99 -4.84 14.60 -0.02
C ALA A 99 -6.03 13.67 -0.23
N LEU A 100 -6.90 14.02 -1.17
CA LEU A 100 -8.11 13.25 -1.45
C LEU A 100 -8.51 13.33 -2.91
N MET A 101 -8.88 12.20 -3.48
CA MET A 101 -9.60 12.13 -4.74
C MET A 101 -10.96 11.47 -4.53
N ILE A 102 -12.03 12.10 -5.02
CA ILE A 102 -13.39 11.55 -5.00
C ILE A 102 -13.87 11.44 -6.43
N TYR A 103 -13.91 10.22 -6.96
CA TYR A 103 -14.51 9.90 -8.24
C TYR A 103 -16.00 9.63 -8.05
N PHE A 104 -16.83 10.13 -8.97
CA PHE A 104 -18.28 10.07 -8.87
C PHE A 104 -18.97 10.15 -10.23
N LYS A 105 -20.29 9.93 -10.25
CA LYS A 105 -21.12 9.73 -11.45
C LYS A 105 -20.65 8.54 -12.28
N PRO A 106 -21.10 7.32 -11.94
CA PRO A 106 -20.83 6.10 -12.70
C PRO A 106 -21.06 6.24 -14.21
N THR A 107 -20.22 5.59 -15.02
CA THR A 107 -20.40 5.45 -16.47
C THR A 107 -21.28 4.24 -16.79
N SER A 108 -21.85 4.16 -18.01
CA SER A 108 -22.59 2.97 -18.48
C SER A 108 -21.78 1.68 -18.40
N LYS A 109 -20.45 1.73 -18.59
CA LYS A 109 -19.55 0.58 -18.41
C LYS A 109 -19.57 0.04 -16.98
N GLN A 110 -19.80 0.91 -16.00
CA GLN A 110 -20.02 0.51 -14.61
C GLN A 110 -21.37 -0.20 -14.40
N TYR A 111 -22.36 0.06 -15.26
CA TYR A 111 -23.67 -0.61 -15.23
C TYR A 111 -23.69 -1.93 -16.04
N GLY A 112 -22.86 -2.08 -17.09
CA GLY A 112 -22.96 -3.14 -18.09
C GLY A 112 -21.93 -4.29 -18.04
N GLY A 113 -21.13 -4.42 -16.98
CA GLY A 113 -20.15 -5.52 -16.82
C GLY A 113 -20.62 -6.65 -15.90
N LYS A 114 -19.93 -7.82 -15.93
CA LYS A 114 -20.12 -8.94 -14.97
C LYS A 114 -20.01 -8.49 -13.49
N ARG A 115 -19.42 -7.33 -13.23
CA ARG A 115 -19.39 -6.64 -11.93
C ARG A 115 -20.25 -5.38 -12.08
N SER A 116 -21.53 -5.47 -11.73
CA SER A 116 -22.44 -4.32 -11.70
C SER A 116 -21.95 -3.24 -10.73
N ILE A 117 -22.55 -2.04 -10.74
CA ILE A 117 -22.30 -0.93 -9.79
C ILE A 117 -22.08 -1.39 -8.37
N THR A 118 -22.78 -2.45 -7.99
CA THR A 118 -22.73 -3.07 -6.68
C THR A 118 -21.31 -3.27 -6.16
N GLN A 119 -20.31 -3.67 -6.96
CA GLN A 119 -18.94 -3.84 -6.44
C GLN A 119 -18.13 -2.54 -6.31
N ARG A 120 -18.53 -1.48 -7.02
CA ARG A 120 -17.70 -0.29 -7.23
C ARG A 120 -18.26 0.98 -6.61
N GLY A 121 -19.54 1.01 -6.20
CA GLY A 121 -20.18 2.15 -5.54
C GLY A 121 -20.46 3.33 -6.47
N ALA A 122 -21.33 4.24 -6.04
CA ALA A 122 -21.61 5.50 -6.74
C ALA A 122 -20.48 6.52 -6.62
N ILE A 123 -19.68 6.41 -5.56
CA ILE A 123 -18.43 7.15 -5.39
C ILE A 123 -17.28 6.20 -5.11
N ARG A 124 -16.08 6.62 -5.50
CA ARG A 124 -14.80 6.03 -5.09
C ARG A 124 -13.94 7.11 -4.48
N VAL A 125 -13.41 6.83 -3.30
CA VAL A 125 -12.53 7.73 -2.56
C VAL A 125 -11.15 7.11 -2.51
N GLU A 126 -10.13 7.89 -2.86
CA GLU A 126 -8.73 7.50 -2.76
C GLU A 126 -7.94 8.46 -1.88
N LEU A 127 -7.16 7.87 -0.96
CA LEU A 127 -6.26 8.55 -0.05
C LEU A 127 -4.87 7.91 -0.14
N SER A 128 -3.84 8.72 0.07
CA SER A 128 -2.48 8.27 0.37
C SER A 128 -2.09 8.85 1.74
N PRO A 129 -2.50 8.16 2.83
CA PRO A 129 -2.41 8.69 4.20
C PRO A 129 -0.98 8.98 4.67
N GLN A 130 0.01 8.22 4.19
CA GLN A 130 1.42 8.34 4.58
C GLN A 130 2.04 9.73 4.34
N HIS A 131 1.42 10.57 3.51
CA HIS A 131 1.90 11.92 3.22
C HIS A 131 1.29 12.99 4.13
N TYR A 132 0.48 12.59 5.13
CA TYR A 132 -0.25 13.50 5.98
C TYR A 132 -0.25 13.01 7.42
N THR A 133 -0.26 13.97 8.34
CA THR A 133 -0.49 13.70 9.76
C THR A 133 -1.96 13.32 10.01
N ALA A 134 -2.20 12.62 11.13
CA ALA A 134 -3.54 12.28 11.57
C ALA A 134 -4.43 13.52 11.80
N ASP A 135 -3.86 14.65 12.24
CA ASP A 135 -4.60 15.91 12.39
C ASP A 135 -4.98 16.49 11.03
N GLU A 136 -4.06 16.58 10.07
CA GLU A 136 -4.37 17.09 8.72
C GLU A 136 -5.52 16.32 8.06
N LEU A 137 -5.50 14.98 8.16
CA LEU A 137 -6.60 14.14 7.66
C LEU A 137 -7.91 14.36 8.43
N THR A 138 -7.82 14.57 9.74
CA THR A 138 -8.97 14.90 10.59
C THR A 138 -9.58 16.24 10.22
N GLN A 139 -8.77 17.29 10.10
CA GLN A 139 -9.21 18.63 9.68
C GLN A 139 -9.83 18.61 8.29
N LEU A 140 -9.31 17.78 7.37
CA LEU A 140 -9.89 17.61 6.04
C LEU A 140 -11.30 17.02 6.10
N LEU A 141 -11.50 15.94 6.87
CA LEU A 141 -12.82 15.33 7.02
C LEU A 141 -13.81 16.23 7.76
N LEU A 142 -13.37 16.93 8.80
CA LEU A 142 -14.19 17.92 9.50
C LEU A 142 -14.59 19.07 8.56
N TRP A 143 -13.66 19.55 7.75
CA TRP A 143 -13.94 20.57 6.75
C TRP A 143 -14.97 20.09 5.74
N LEU A 144 -14.81 18.91 5.15
CA LEU A 144 -15.79 18.32 4.22
C LEU A 144 -17.17 18.12 4.86
N GLY A 145 -17.19 17.74 6.14
CA GLY A 145 -18.39 17.46 6.93
C GLY A 145 -19.17 18.69 7.41
N LYS A 146 -18.66 19.92 7.20
CA LYS A 146 -19.37 21.16 7.55
C LYS A 146 -20.65 21.34 6.71
N LYS A 147 -21.68 21.95 7.32
CA LYS A 147 -22.92 22.35 6.63
C LYS A 147 -22.58 23.26 5.44
N GLY A 148 -23.21 23.02 4.29
CA GLY A 148 -22.95 23.74 3.04
C GLY A 148 -21.86 23.12 2.15
N ARG A 149 -21.11 22.12 2.64
CA ARG A 149 -20.22 21.26 1.84
C ARG A 149 -20.88 19.90 1.66
N LEU A 150 -20.19 18.79 1.93
CA LEU A 150 -20.79 17.46 1.86
C LEU A 150 -21.73 17.20 3.04
N GLY A 151 -21.42 17.75 4.21
CA GLY A 151 -22.30 17.72 5.37
C GLY A 151 -22.64 16.28 5.80
N LYS A 152 -23.94 16.03 6.06
CA LYS A 152 -24.43 14.70 6.46
C LYS A 152 -24.16 13.60 5.42
N TYR A 153 -24.04 13.94 4.14
CA TYR A 153 -23.82 12.96 3.08
C TYR A 153 -22.43 12.34 3.15
N LEU A 154 -21.41 13.08 3.60
CA LEU A 154 -20.08 12.52 3.88
C LEU A 154 -20.18 11.39 4.90
N TYR A 155 -20.75 11.67 6.07
CA TYR A 155 -20.79 10.70 7.17
C TYR A 155 -21.69 9.50 6.88
N ARG A 156 -22.77 9.70 6.12
CA ARG A 156 -23.55 8.58 5.58
C ARG A 156 -22.70 7.74 4.62
N ALA A 157 -21.96 8.38 3.71
CA ALA A 157 -21.12 7.66 2.76
C ALA A 157 -20.02 6.85 3.46
N LEU A 158 -19.38 7.39 4.50
CA LEU A 158 -18.38 6.67 5.29
C LEU A 158 -18.97 5.42 5.98
N LYS A 159 -20.19 5.51 6.52
CA LYS A 159 -20.88 4.36 7.14
C LYS A 159 -21.24 3.27 6.15
N GLU A 160 -21.70 3.64 4.96
CA GLU A 160 -22.06 2.68 3.90
C GLU A 160 -20.84 2.22 3.07
N ALA A 161 -19.62 2.67 3.43
CA ALA A 161 -18.44 2.40 2.63
C ALA A 161 -17.85 1.01 2.88
N TRP A 162 -17.31 0.41 1.82
CA TRP A 162 -16.44 -0.75 1.90
C TRP A 162 -15.12 -0.49 1.19
N ILE A 163 -14.07 -1.09 1.72
CA ILE A 163 -12.71 -0.97 1.23
C ILE A 163 -12.58 -1.81 -0.04
N THR A 164 -11.89 -1.26 -1.04
CA THR A 164 -11.55 -1.96 -2.30
C THR A 164 -10.05 -2.08 -2.52
N ARG A 165 -9.24 -1.32 -1.77
CA ARG A 165 -7.79 -1.49 -1.69
C ARG A 165 -7.22 -0.87 -0.41
N VAL A 166 -6.32 -1.59 0.24
CA VAL A 166 -5.40 -1.07 1.25
C VAL A 166 -3.99 -1.48 0.84
N ASP A 167 -3.05 -0.55 0.88
CA ASP A 167 -1.63 -0.89 0.82
C ASP A 167 -1.04 -0.65 2.21
N TYR A 168 -0.68 -1.73 2.90
CA TYR A 168 0.00 -1.72 4.20
C TYR A 168 1.51 -1.80 3.95
N ALA A 169 2.27 -0.78 4.36
CA ALA A 169 3.72 -0.78 4.25
C ALA A 169 4.33 -1.26 5.57
N LEU A 170 5.20 -2.28 5.49
CA LEU A 170 6.09 -2.70 6.56
C LEU A 170 7.53 -2.35 6.15
N ASP A 171 8.16 -1.48 6.91
CA ASP A 171 9.51 -0.96 6.67
C ASP A 171 10.48 -1.54 7.68
N ILE A 172 11.57 -2.15 7.19
CA ILE A 172 12.60 -2.78 8.03
C ILE A 172 13.91 -2.04 7.83
N VAL A 173 14.37 -1.34 8.87
CA VAL A 173 15.57 -0.49 8.84
C VAL A 173 16.83 -1.33 8.74
N ASP A 174 17.82 -0.88 7.96
CA ASP A 174 19.10 -1.55 7.72
C ASP A 174 19.01 -2.95 7.08
N MET A 175 17.86 -3.28 6.51
CA MET A 175 17.65 -4.50 5.73
C MET A 175 17.61 -4.17 4.23
N ARG A 176 18.13 -5.08 3.41
CA ARG A 176 18.19 -4.99 1.95
C ARG A 176 17.40 -6.10 1.29
N LEU A 177 17.06 -5.88 0.02
CA LEU A 177 16.33 -6.89 -0.77
C LEU A 177 17.18 -8.17 -0.97
N SER A 178 18.50 -8.01 -0.96
CA SER A 178 19.48 -9.10 -1.14
C SER A 178 19.71 -9.96 0.10
N ASP A 179 19.23 -9.57 1.28
CA ASP A 179 19.52 -10.31 2.52
C ASP A 179 18.76 -11.64 2.61
N PHE A 180 17.59 -11.73 1.98
CA PHE A 180 16.73 -12.93 2.00
C PHE A 180 16.11 -13.20 0.63
N TYR A 181 15.64 -14.43 0.41
CA TYR A 181 14.63 -14.66 -0.61
C TYR A 181 13.26 -14.39 0.00
N ILE A 182 12.55 -13.41 -0.56
CA ILE A 182 11.21 -13.02 -0.10
C ILE A 182 10.18 -13.76 -0.94
N SER A 183 9.13 -14.24 -0.28
CA SER A 183 8.00 -14.91 -0.91
C SER A 183 6.68 -14.53 -0.25
N LEU A 184 5.60 -14.92 -0.89
CA LEU A 184 4.23 -14.72 -0.42
C LEU A 184 3.53 -16.08 -0.42
N ALA A 185 2.98 -16.46 0.72
CA ALA A 185 2.27 -17.72 0.87
C ALA A 185 1.15 -17.83 -0.19
N ARG A 186 1.14 -18.96 -0.91
CA ARG A 186 0.19 -19.28 -2.00
C ARG A 186 0.33 -18.43 -3.26
N ALA A 187 1.36 -17.60 -3.40
CA ALA A 187 1.65 -16.93 -4.66
C ALA A 187 2.33 -17.89 -5.65
N SER A 188 1.93 -17.80 -6.91
CA SER A 188 2.50 -18.58 -8.02
C SER A 188 3.18 -17.72 -9.08
N THR A 189 3.10 -16.40 -8.95
CA THR A 189 3.66 -15.44 -9.89
C THR A 189 4.54 -14.44 -9.15
N GLY A 190 5.59 -13.99 -9.83
CA GLY A 190 6.45 -12.93 -9.36
C GLY A 190 7.25 -12.35 -10.51
N GLU A 191 7.84 -11.20 -10.26
CA GLU A 191 8.61 -10.41 -11.23
C GLU A 191 9.59 -9.50 -10.47
N ALA A 192 10.87 -9.69 -10.72
CA ALA A 192 11.88 -8.66 -10.44
C ALA A 192 11.77 -7.55 -11.50
N TYR A 193 11.93 -6.30 -11.08
CA TYR A 193 11.92 -5.16 -12.00
C TYR A 193 13.15 -4.28 -11.79
N ASP A 194 13.53 -3.60 -12.87
CA ASP A 194 14.78 -2.87 -12.95
C ASP A 194 14.98 -1.83 -11.85
N SER A 195 16.25 -1.63 -11.54
CA SER A 195 16.74 -0.71 -10.54
C SER A 195 16.39 0.74 -10.87
N ASP A 196 15.81 1.46 -9.91
CA ASP A 196 15.74 2.91 -9.95
C ASP A 196 17.04 3.45 -9.35
N ASN A 197 18.01 3.80 -10.20
CA ASN A 197 19.37 4.20 -9.81
C ASN A 197 20.07 3.18 -8.88
N GLY A 198 20.09 1.90 -9.29
CA GLY A 198 20.72 0.83 -8.50
C GLY A 198 19.87 0.26 -7.35
N MET A 199 18.65 0.79 -7.13
CA MET A 199 17.71 0.26 -6.14
C MET A 199 16.68 -0.65 -6.79
N GLU A 200 16.86 -1.96 -6.69
CA GLU A 200 16.00 -2.99 -7.29
C GLU A 200 14.63 -3.09 -6.58
N GLY A 201 13.75 -3.93 -7.14
CA GLY A 201 12.51 -4.31 -6.49
C GLY A 201 11.93 -5.59 -7.06
N ILE A 202 11.12 -6.26 -6.24
CA ILE A 202 10.44 -7.51 -6.56
C ILE A 202 8.95 -7.36 -6.31
N ARG A 203 8.14 -7.99 -7.16
CA ARG A 203 6.68 -8.09 -7.03
C ARG A 203 6.30 -9.55 -6.93
N ILE A 204 5.41 -9.88 -6.00
CA ILE A 204 4.97 -11.25 -5.76
C ILE A 204 3.44 -11.29 -5.66
N GLY A 205 2.84 -12.24 -6.36
CA GLY A 205 1.40 -12.31 -6.57
C GLY A 205 0.94 -11.61 -7.85
N SER A 206 -0.35 -11.72 -8.16
CA SER A 206 -0.93 -11.05 -9.33
C SER A 206 -1.42 -9.66 -8.92
N PRO A 207 -1.25 -8.62 -9.74
CA PRO A 207 -1.89 -7.33 -9.47
C PRO A 207 -3.43 -7.38 -9.41
N LYS A 208 -4.03 -8.49 -9.87
CA LYS A 208 -5.48 -8.75 -9.83
C LYS A 208 -5.92 -9.65 -8.67
N SER A 209 -4.99 -10.22 -7.90
CA SER A 209 -5.34 -11.06 -6.74
C SER A 209 -5.68 -10.20 -5.52
N THR A 210 -6.38 -10.80 -4.56
CA THR A 210 -6.72 -10.18 -3.26
C THR A 210 -5.48 -9.75 -2.51
N LEU A 211 -4.39 -10.51 -2.60
CA LEU A 211 -3.11 -10.19 -1.97
C LEU A 211 -2.01 -10.05 -3.02
N TYR A 212 -1.17 -9.06 -2.84
CA TYR A 212 -0.01 -8.77 -3.68
C TYR A 212 1.05 -8.08 -2.83
N VAL A 213 2.33 -8.34 -3.10
CA VAL A 213 3.44 -7.70 -2.39
C VAL A 213 4.37 -7.04 -3.38
N ALA A 214 4.81 -5.81 -3.05
CA ALA A 214 5.97 -5.19 -3.65
C ALA A 214 7.05 -5.00 -2.57
N SER A 215 8.24 -5.53 -2.82
CA SER A 215 9.40 -5.45 -1.94
C SER A 215 10.50 -4.65 -2.63
N TYR A 216 10.95 -3.57 -2.00
CA TYR A 216 11.90 -2.67 -2.64
C TYR A 216 12.59 -1.77 -1.63
N GLU A 217 13.82 -1.37 -1.94
CA GLU A 217 14.63 -0.54 -1.04
C GLU A 217 14.22 0.94 -1.13
N LYS A 218 14.39 1.64 -0.01
CA LYS A 218 14.19 3.07 0.16
C LYS A 218 15.23 3.67 1.11
N VAL A 219 15.29 4.99 1.12
CA VAL A 219 16.07 5.77 2.10
C VAL A 219 15.12 6.66 2.89
N ASP A 220 15.31 6.67 4.20
CA ASP A 220 14.60 7.57 5.10
C ASP A 220 15.45 8.83 5.28
N VAL A 221 14.86 9.98 4.94
CA VAL A 221 15.48 11.32 5.02
C VAL A 221 14.68 12.21 5.98
N SER A 222 14.39 11.69 7.16
CA SER A 222 13.62 12.38 8.21
C SER A 222 14.14 13.79 8.55
N ASP A 223 15.41 14.11 8.27
CA ASP A 223 16.00 15.42 8.53
C ASP A 223 15.73 16.47 7.43
N LEU A 224 15.20 16.07 6.28
CA LEU A 224 14.84 16.98 5.19
C LEU A 224 13.41 17.53 5.33
N SER A 225 13.22 18.77 4.88
CA SER A 225 11.91 19.43 4.77
C SER A 225 11.03 18.83 3.65
N ASP A 226 9.72 19.15 3.66
CA ASP A 226 8.81 18.78 2.58
C ASP A 226 9.27 19.40 1.24
N GLU A 227 9.74 20.64 1.27
CA GLU A 227 10.23 21.35 0.09
C GLU A 227 11.41 20.63 -0.55
N GLU A 228 12.42 20.26 0.23
CA GLU A 228 13.61 19.56 -0.26
C GLU A 228 13.26 18.21 -0.87
N ARG A 229 12.36 17.45 -0.22
CA ARG A 229 11.95 16.11 -0.68
C ARG A 229 11.08 16.16 -1.92
N TYR A 230 10.17 17.13 -2.01
CA TYR A 230 9.15 17.13 -3.06
C TYR A 230 9.53 17.92 -4.32
N GLN A 231 10.48 18.86 -4.24
CA GLN A 231 10.89 19.67 -5.39
C GLN A 231 12.00 19.02 -6.25
N ALA A 232 12.84 18.16 -5.67
CA ALA A 232 13.95 17.54 -6.38
C ALA A 232 13.55 16.21 -7.04
N THR A 233 13.86 16.03 -8.32
CA THR A 233 13.68 14.74 -9.03
C THR A 233 14.68 13.69 -8.57
N LEU A 234 15.91 14.14 -8.31
CA LEU A 234 17.02 13.35 -7.76
C LEU A 234 17.58 14.09 -6.54
N LEU A 235 17.86 13.35 -5.49
CA LEU A 235 18.48 13.86 -4.26
C LEU A 235 19.87 13.26 -4.12
N GLU A 236 20.85 14.13 -3.87
CA GLU A 236 22.20 13.73 -3.47
C GLU A 236 22.28 13.79 -1.95
N LEU A 237 22.51 12.64 -1.32
CA LEU A 237 22.51 12.49 0.13
C LEU A 237 23.90 12.09 0.62
N ASP A 238 24.38 12.79 1.65
CA ASP A 238 25.54 12.38 2.43
C ASP A 238 25.16 11.23 3.37
N PHE A 239 26.12 10.39 3.76
CA PHE A 239 25.86 9.17 4.56
C PHE A 239 25.16 9.45 5.90
N GLU A 240 25.39 10.63 6.49
CA GLU A 240 24.76 11.03 7.76
C GLU A 240 23.32 11.53 7.58
N GLN A 241 22.88 11.79 6.34
CA GLN A 241 21.56 12.37 6.04
C GLN A 241 20.49 11.32 5.76
N TYR A 242 20.82 10.02 5.78
CA TYR A 242 19.85 8.98 5.52
C TYR A 242 20.13 7.68 6.28
N ARG A 243 19.07 6.90 6.46
CA ARG A 243 19.16 5.47 6.78
C ARG A 243 18.47 4.65 5.71
N GLU A 244 19.02 3.49 5.39
CA GLU A 244 18.44 2.58 4.40
C GLU A 244 17.36 1.72 5.05
N PHE A 245 16.34 1.34 4.29
CA PHE A 245 15.36 0.37 4.74
C PHE A 245 14.74 -0.39 3.57
N LEU A 246 14.30 -1.62 3.85
CA LEU A 246 13.50 -2.43 2.94
C LEU A 246 12.03 -2.15 3.20
N ARG A 247 11.28 -1.73 2.17
CA ARG A 247 9.82 -1.67 2.21
C ARG A 247 9.21 -2.96 1.70
N LEU A 248 8.27 -3.51 2.46
CA LEU A 248 7.36 -4.57 2.08
C LEU A 248 5.93 -3.98 2.01
N GLU A 249 5.51 -3.61 0.81
CA GLU A 249 4.17 -3.05 0.55
C GLU A 249 3.18 -4.18 0.26
N LEU A 250 2.35 -4.50 1.25
CA LEU A 250 1.32 -5.53 1.25
C LEU A 250 -0.01 -4.93 0.78
N ARG A 251 -0.40 -5.21 -0.45
CA ARG A 251 -1.69 -4.81 -1.01
C ARG A 251 -2.76 -5.83 -0.71
N LEU A 252 -3.81 -5.39 -0.03
CA LEU A 252 -5.08 -6.09 0.12
C LEU A 252 -6.12 -5.47 -0.80
N SER A 253 -6.79 -6.27 -1.64
CA SER A 253 -7.92 -5.88 -2.49
C SER A 253 -9.12 -6.79 -2.19
N PRO A 254 -9.90 -6.49 -1.14
CA PRO A 254 -11.02 -7.33 -0.73
C PRO A 254 -12.10 -7.43 -1.82
N GLU A 255 -12.88 -8.51 -1.79
CA GLU A 255 -14.12 -8.54 -2.56
C GLU A 255 -15.15 -7.58 -1.96
N LYS A 256 -16.23 -7.34 -2.71
CA LYS A 256 -17.25 -6.37 -2.32
C LYS A 256 -17.87 -6.76 -0.97
N GLY A 257 -17.80 -5.83 -0.02
CA GLY A 257 -18.47 -5.94 1.27
C GLY A 257 -17.75 -6.84 2.27
N GLU A 258 -16.63 -7.48 1.88
CA GLU A 258 -15.82 -8.29 2.81
C GLU A 258 -15.19 -7.44 3.91
N LEU A 259 -14.84 -6.19 3.60
CA LEU A 259 -14.22 -5.27 4.55
C LEU A 259 -14.94 -3.91 4.54
N PRO A 260 -15.96 -3.73 5.38
CA PRO A 260 -16.54 -2.41 5.65
C PRO A 260 -15.47 -1.43 6.15
N LEU A 261 -15.56 -0.15 5.75
CA LEU A 261 -14.59 0.86 6.17
C LEU A 261 -14.56 1.05 7.69
N GLU A 262 -15.72 0.93 8.35
CA GLU A 262 -15.82 1.03 9.81
C GLU A 262 -15.13 -0.12 10.56
N ARG A 263 -14.77 -1.19 9.84
CA ARG A 263 -14.11 -2.38 10.39
C ARG A 263 -12.72 -2.57 9.80
N VAL A 264 -12.04 -1.48 9.45
CA VAL A 264 -10.68 -1.53 8.91
C VAL A 264 -9.70 -2.26 9.85
N ASN A 265 -9.96 -2.25 11.16
CA ASN A 265 -9.22 -3.01 12.16
C ASN A 265 -9.45 -4.54 12.13
N GLU A 266 -10.48 -5.02 11.42
CA GLU A 266 -10.75 -6.44 11.22
C GLU A 266 -10.08 -6.98 9.95
N MET A 267 -9.22 -6.19 9.29
CA MET A 267 -8.49 -6.65 8.11
C MET A 267 -7.57 -7.84 8.46
N MET A 268 -7.45 -8.79 7.55
CA MET A 268 -6.63 -10.00 7.77
C MET A 268 -5.16 -9.65 8.08
N ASN A 269 -4.49 -10.46 8.91
CA ASN A 269 -3.05 -10.34 9.19
C ASN A 269 -2.24 -10.50 7.90
N LEU A 270 -1.81 -9.37 7.31
CA LEU A 270 -1.07 -9.37 6.05
C LEU A 270 0.37 -9.86 6.23
N PRO A 271 1.13 -9.43 7.27
CA PRO A 271 2.48 -9.92 7.54
C PRO A 271 2.57 -11.44 7.71
N SER A 272 1.55 -12.10 8.26
CA SER A 272 1.54 -13.58 8.39
C SER A 272 1.60 -14.34 7.05
N ARG A 273 1.44 -13.63 5.93
CA ARG A 273 1.51 -14.19 4.58
C ARG A 273 2.90 -14.09 3.96
N LEU A 274 3.78 -13.28 4.54
CA LEU A 274 5.17 -13.17 4.10
C LEU A 274 5.94 -14.42 4.52
N VAL A 275 6.84 -14.88 3.64
CA VAL A 275 7.73 -16.00 3.93
C VAL A 275 9.13 -15.59 3.50
N PHE A 276 10.11 -15.79 4.37
CA PHE A 276 11.51 -15.45 4.14
C PHE A 276 12.35 -16.71 4.12
N TYR A 277 13.29 -16.80 3.17
CA TYR A 277 14.26 -17.89 3.14
C TYR A 277 15.69 -17.33 3.16
N SER A 278 16.54 -17.96 3.97
CA SER A 278 17.97 -17.65 4.06
C SER A 278 18.67 -17.80 2.71
N LYS A 279 19.59 -16.88 2.41
CA LYS A 279 20.46 -16.98 1.23
C LYS A 279 21.42 -18.16 1.27
N GLN A 280 21.65 -18.79 2.44
CA GLN A 280 22.40 -20.05 2.56
C GLN A 280 21.79 -21.19 1.73
N LEU A 281 20.52 -21.08 1.32
CA LEU A 281 19.90 -21.97 0.34
C LEU A 281 20.76 -22.13 -0.92
N ARG A 282 21.45 -21.05 -1.33
CA ARG A 282 22.29 -21.03 -2.54
C ARG A 282 23.51 -21.95 -2.45
N GLU A 283 23.97 -22.24 -1.24
CA GLU A 283 25.11 -23.09 -0.95
C GLU A 283 24.72 -24.58 -0.83
N ASP A 284 23.42 -24.87 -0.72
CA ASP A 284 22.93 -26.25 -0.63
C ASP A 284 23.04 -26.96 -1.98
N LYS A 285 23.88 -27.99 -2.05
CA LYS A 285 24.11 -28.77 -3.28
C LYS A 285 22.87 -29.49 -3.81
N ARG A 286 21.80 -29.61 -3.00
CA ARG A 286 20.50 -30.17 -3.42
C ARG A 286 19.61 -29.16 -4.13
N LEU A 287 19.98 -27.88 -4.15
CA LEU A 287 19.36 -26.90 -5.02
C LEU A 287 19.69 -27.25 -6.46
N ASP A 288 18.67 -27.32 -7.31
CA ASP A 288 18.87 -27.61 -8.72
C ASP A 288 19.73 -26.49 -9.36
N PRO A 289 20.86 -26.81 -10.03
CA PRO A 289 21.75 -25.81 -10.60
C PRO A 289 21.06 -24.85 -11.57
N ALA A 290 20.09 -25.33 -12.35
CA ALA A 290 19.34 -24.49 -13.27
C ALA A 290 18.46 -23.48 -12.52
N LEU A 291 17.86 -23.89 -11.39
CA LEU A 291 17.10 -23.00 -10.54
C LEU A 291 18.00 -22.01 -9.78
N ALA A 292 19.16 -22.46 -9.31
CA ALA A 292 20.16 -21.62 -8.67
C ALA A 292 20.60 -20.47 -9.59
N SER A 293 20.91 -20.79 -10.85
CA SER A 293 21.29 -19.80 -11.86
C SER A 293 20.22 -18.72 -12.09
N LEU A 294 18.94 -19.08 -12.09
CA LEU A 294 17.84 -18.12 -12.21
C LEU A 294 17.71 -17.23 -10.96
N LEU A 295 17.92 -17.79 -9.77
CA LEU A 295 17.93 -17.00 -8.53
C LEU A 295 19.12 -16.04 -8.47
N ASP A 296 20.28 -16.43 -9.02
CA ASP A 296 21.48 -15.57 -9.11
C ASP A 296 21.28 -14.37 -10.04
N GLN A 297 20.33 -14.46 -10.98
CA GLN A 297 19.91 -13.35 -11.84
C GLN A 297 18.96 -12.37 -11.12
N GLY A 298 18.75 -12.51 -9.81
CA GLY A 298 17.87 -11.64 -9.03
C GLY A 298 16.38 -11.97 -9.16
N MET A 299 16.02 -13.08 -9.81
CA MET A 299 14.61 -13.47 -9.95
C MET A 299 13.98 -13.81 -8.59
N SER A 300 12.71 -13.44 -8.44
CA SER A 300 11.89 -13.96 -7.34
C SER A 300 11.70 -15.48 -7.44
N ILE A 301 11.46 -16.17 -6.32
CA ILE A 301 11.22 -17.62 -6.32
C ILE A 301 10.11 -18.03 -7.30
N PRO A 302 8.93 -17.38 -7.35
CA PRO A 302 7.89 -17.75 -8.29
C PRO A 302 8.24 -17.49 -9.76
N GLN A 303 9.03 -16.45 -10.03
CA GLN A 303 9.55 -16.15 -11.37
C GLN A 303 10.53 -17.24 -11.82
N ALA A 304 11.57 -17.50 -11.01
CA ALA A 304 12.55 -18.53 -11.28
C ALA A 304 11.88 -19.89 -11.50
N TRP A 305 10.90 -20.26 -10.67
CA TRP A 305 10.16 -21.51 -10.81
C TRP A 305 9.37 -21.63 -12.14
N ARG A 306 8.84 -20.51 -12.64
CA ARG A 306 8.10 -20.48 -13.91
C ARG A 306 9.03 -20.81 -15.07
N GLU A 307 10.20 -20.19 -15.10
CA GLU A 307 11.21 -20.28 -16.17
C GLU A 307 12.10 -21.51 -16.05
N TYR A 308 12.14 -22.11 -14.85
CA TYR A 308 12.91 -23.30 -14.54
C TYR A 308 12.50 -24.54 -15.34
N THR A 309 13.53 -25.16 -15.92
CA THR A 309 13.52 -26.50 -16.53
C THR A 309 14.35 -27.44 -15.65
N PRO A 310 13.78 -28.53 -15.10
CA PRO A 310 14.50 -29.41 -14.16
C PRO A 310 15.73 -30.10 -14.72
N SER A 311 16.82 -30.11 -13.94
CA SER A 311 18.03 -30.82 -14.30
C SER A 311 17.85 -32.34 -14.09
N PRO A 312 18.43 -33.19 -14.97
CA PRO A 312 18.40 -34.64 -14.80
C PRO A 312 19.33 -35.13 -13.68
N VAL A 313 20.27 -34.29 -13.24
CA VAL A 313 21.22 -34.57 -12.18
C VAL A 313 21.20 -33.43 -11.16
N VAL A 314 21.03 -33.77 -9.89
CA VAL A 314 21.11 -32.83 -8.76
C VAL A 314 21.97 -33.46 -7.69
N HIS A 315 22.94 -32.71 -7.15
CA HIS A 315 23.91 -33.22 -6.17
C HIS A 315 24.66 -34.50 -6.61
N GLY A 316 24.93 -34.65 -7.91
CA GLY A 316 25.59 -35.85 -8.45
C GLY A 316 24.69 -37.09 -8.58
N GLU A 317 23.41 -36.99 -8.23
CA GLU A 317 22.44 -38.08 -8.35
C GLU A 317 21.48 -37.84 -9.51
N PHE A 318 21.12 -38.91 -10.23
CA PHE A 318 20.07 -38.87 -11.24
C PHE A 318 18.71 -38.68 -10.56
N VAL A 319 17.96 -37.67 -11.00
CA VAL A 319 16.65 -37.32 -10.45
C VAL A 319 15.62 -37.17 -11.56
N SER A 320 14.34 -37.34 -11.22
CA SER A 320 13.26 -37.09 -12.17
C SER A 320 13.23 -35.62 -12.60
N THR A 321 13.14 -35.41 -13.91
CA THR A 321 12.94 -34.12 -14.58
C THR A 321 11.47 -33.70 -14.60
N ASP A 322 10.55 -34.50 -14.05
CA ASP A 322 9.15 -34.12 -13.90
C ASP A 322 9.02 -32.86 -13.01
N LYS A 323 8.32 -31.84 -13.52
CA LYS A 323 8.21 -30.54 -12.85
C LYS A 323 7.50 -30.64 -11.50
N LYS A 324 6.56 -31.57 -11.32
CA LYS A 324 5.84 -31.78 -10.05
C LYS A 324 6.76 -32.44 -9.01
N GLN A 325 7.54 -33.43 -9.39
CA GLN A 325 8.54 -34.04 -8.52
C GLN A 325 9.65 -33.06 -8.14
N ALA A 326 10.15 -32.29 -9.11
CA ALA A 326 11.11 -31.21 -8.86
C ALA A 326 10.54 -30.19 -7.87
N LYS A 327 9.26 -29.82 -7.98
CA LYS A 327 8.60 -28.89 -7.05
C LYS A 327 8.59 -29.43 -5.62
N LYS A 328 8.29 -30.72 -5.47
CA LYS A 328 8.27 -31.38 -4.17
C LYS A 328 9.66 -31.40 -3.53
N ARG A 329 10.71 -31.66 -4.32
CA ARG A 329 12.11 -31.59 -3.84
C ARG A 329 12.48 -30.17 -3.42
N PHE A 330 12.18 -29.18 -4.26
CA PHE A 330 12.48 -27.78 -3.98
C PHE A 330 11.72 -27.26 -2.75
N ASN A 331 10.43 -27.56 -2.60
CA ASN A 331 9.65 -27.15 -1.43
C ASN A 331 10.19 -27.76 -0.13
N ARG A 332 10.62 -29.03 -0.15
CA ARG A 332 11.26 -29.66 1.01
C ARG A 332 12.58 -29.00 1.37
N LEU A 333 13.33 -28.56 0.35
CA LEU A 333 14.56 -27.82 0.55
C LEU A 333 14.28 -26.44 1.16
N LEU A 334 13.35 -25.67 0.57
CA LEU A 334 12.93 -24.36 1.06
C LEU A 334 12.53 -24.38 2.54
N ALA A 335 11.75 -25.37 2.96
CA ALA A 335 11.31 -25.50 4.36
C ALA A 335 12.48 -25.60 5.37
N ARG A 336 13.68 -26.02 4.93
CA ARG A 336 14.88 -26.07 5.79
C ARG A 336 15.57 -24.72 5.95
N TYR A 337 15.30 -23.80 5.03
CA TYR A 337 15.92 -22.48 4.96
C TYR A 337 14.92 -21.37 5.27
N GLU A 338 13.70 -21.72 5.69
CA GLU A 338 12.70 -20.75 6.14
C GLU A 338 13.20 -20.03 7.40
N VAL A 339 13.06 -18.71 7.42
CA VAL A 339 13.49 -17.85 8.51
C VAL A 339 12.28 -17.14 9.07
N GLU A 340 12.05 -17.31 10.37
CA GLU A 340 11.12 -16.50 11.13
C GLU A 340 11.76 -15.13 11.38
N LEU A 341 11.52 -14.20 10.45
CA LEU A 341 12.12 -12.87 10.50
C LEU A 341 11.49 -12.00 11.60
N PHE A 342 10.20 -12.20 11.88
CA PHE A 342 9.45 -11.51 12.93
C PHE A 342 8.22 -12.33 13.31
N ASP A 343 7.71 -12.11 14.53
CA ASP A 343 6.40 -12.60 14.96
C ASP A 343 5.30 -11.77 14.28
N ALA A 344 4.59 -12.39 13.35
CA ALA A 344 3.55 -11.72 12.58
C ALA A 344 2.31 -11.37 13.42
N GLU A 345 2.00 -12.10 14.49
CA GLU A 345 0.86 -11.81 15.36
C GLU A 345 1.19 -10.64 16.27
N ALA A 346 2.37 -10.66 16.92
CA ALA A 346 2.82 -9.56 17.76
C ALA A 346 2.95 -8.23 16.99
N LEU A 347 3.41 -8.29 15.73
CA LEU A 347 3.41 -7.14 14.82
C LEU A 347 1.98 -6.68 14.53
N TRP A 348 1.06 -7.60 14.26
CA TRP A 348 -0.32 -7.28 13.89
C TRP A 348 -1.16 -6.74 15.05
N ASP A 349 -0.82 -7.09 16.30
CA ASP A 349 -1.41 -6.48 17.49
C ASP A 349 -1.19 -4.95 17.55
N LYS A 350 -0.21 -4.43 16.80
CA LYS A 350 0.06 -2.99 16.62
C LYS A 350 -0.77 -2.32 15.52
N LEU A 351 -1.62 -3.06 14.80
CA LEU A 351 -2.51 -2.51 13.78
C LEU A 351 -3.35 -1.31 14.26
N PRO A 352 -3.88 -1.26 15.50
CA PRO A 352 -4.60 -0.08 15.98
C PRO A 352 -3.77 1.21 15.91
N GLU A 353 -2.48 1.15 16.26
CA GLU A 353 -1.55 2.30 16.20
C GLU A 353 -1.35 2.78 14.75
N VAL A 354 -1.28 1.83 13.79
CA VAL A 354 -1.25 2.13 12.35
C VAL A 354 -2.55 2.80 11.89
N ILE A 355 -3.70 2.32 12.35
CA ILE A 355 -5.02 2.88 11.99
C ILE A 355 -5.22 4.29 12.57
N GLU A 356 -4.63 4.59 13.73
CA GLU A 356 -4.73 5.93 14.33
C GLU A 356 -4.13 7.04 13.44
N GLN A 357 -3.17 6.71 12.58
CA GLN A 357 -2.61 7.64 11.59
C GLN A 357 -3.66 8.15 10.59
N LEU A 358 -4.76 7.43 10.39
CA LEU A 358 -5.89 7.88 9.57
C LEU A 358 -6.71 9.01 10.23
N GLY A 359 -6.38 9.39 11.47
CA GLY A 359 -7.11 10.40 12.24
C GLY A 359 -8.57 10.00 12.46
N MET A 360 -9.50 10.95 12.28
CA MET A 360 -10.94 10.70 12.42
C MET A 360 -11.48 9.63 11.46
N LEU A 361 -10.79 9.35 10.35
CA LEU A 361 -11.20 8.28 9.43
C LEU A 361 -11.03 6.90 10.09
N GLY A 362 -9.98 6.69 10.88
CA GLY A 362 -9.74 5.45 11.61
C GLY A 362 -10.60 5.28 12.87
N LYS A 363 -11.50 6.24 13.16
CA LYS A 363 -12.32 6.29 14.39
C LYS A 363 -13.82 6.36 14.04
N PRO A 364 -14.46 5.24 13.64
CA PRO A 364 -15.83 5.22 13.12
C PRO A 364 -16.88 5.83 14.04
N ALA A 365 -16.68 5.72 15.37
CA ALA A 365 -17.53 6.36 16.36
C ALA A 365 -17.66 7.89 16.14
N LEU A 366 -16.61 8.56 15.67
CA LEU A 366 -16.59 10.00 15.39
C LEU A 366 -17.36 10.38 14.11
N TRP A 367 -17.86 9.43 13.34
CA TRP A 367 -18.73 9.73 12.21
C TRP A 367 -20.15 10.07 12.68
N GLN A 368 -20.53 9.64 13.88
CA GLN A 368 -21.78 10.01 14.53
C GLN A 368 -21.71 11.45 15.04
N LEU A 369 -22.75 12.25 14.76
CA LEU A 369 -22.73 13.69 15.03
C LEU A 369 -22.57 13.99 16.53
N ASP A 370 -23.29 13.28 17.39
CA ASP A 370 -23.32 13.59 18.83
C ASP A 370 -22.01 13.21 19.51
N ILE A 371 -21.42 12.07 19.14
CA ILE A 371 -20.10 11.65 19.61
C ILE A 371 -19.04 12.66 19.14
N ARG A 372 -19.06 13.03 17.85
CA ARG A 372 -18.12 14.00 17.30
C ARG A 372 -18.20 15.37 17.98
N LYS A 373 -19.40 15.86 18.27
CA LYS A 373 -19.59 17.13 18.99
C LYS A 373 -18.97 17.07 20.39
N LYS A 374 -19.19 15.98 21.13
CA LYS A 374 -18.59 15.76 22.46
C LYS A 374 -17.07 15.64 22.41
N TRP A 375 -16.54 15.05 21.34
CA TRP A 375 -15.09 14.94 21.14
C TRP A 375 -14.48 16.31 20.84
N LEU A 376 -15.07 17.08 19.92
CA LEU A 376 -14.62 18.43 19.55
C LEU A 376 -14.74 19.47 20.67
N SER A 377 -15.53 19.22 21.73
CA SER A 377 -15.61 20.11 22.89
C SER A 377 -14.53 19.83 23.95
N LYS A 378 -13.77 18.75 23.79
CA LYS A 378 -12.72 18.31 24.73
C LYS A 378 -11.32 18.45 24.15
N SER A 379 -11.20 18.45 22.82
CA SER A 379 -10.01 18.82 22.06
C SER A 379 -9.92 20.33 21.93
#